data_AF-A0A353F8U1-F1
#
_entry.id   AF-A0A353F8U1-F1
#
_cell.length_a   1.000
_cell.length_b   1.000
_cell.length_c   1.000
_cell.angle_alpha   90.00
_cell.angle_beta   90.00
_cell.angle_gamma   90.00
#
_symmetry.space_group_name_H-M   'P 1'
#
loop_
_entity.id
_entity.type
_entity.pdbx_description
1 polymer ?
#
loop_
_entity_poly.entity_id
_entity_poly.type
_entity_poly.pdbx_seq_one_letter_code
_entity_poly.pdbx_strand_id
1 'polypeptide(L)'
;KSLRTFPRDEEQDELISDCQFLTDKPILYVCNVDESSAKTGNALVEKVREAVADENAEVIFLAAATEADIAELEDYEERQMFLEDIGLEEPGVNRVIRAAYKLLNLQTYFTAGVKEVRAWTIQKGFTAPQAAGVIHTDFEKGFIRAEVIKYKDYVDLGSESAVKNAGKMGVEGKEYVVEDGDIMHFRFNV
;
A
#
# COMPACT_ATOMS: atom_id res chain seq x y z
N LYS A 1 23.82 0.79 -16.79
CA LYS A 1 22.96 1.55 -15.86
C LYS A 1 21.53 1.50 -16.38
N SER A 2 20.56 1.33 -15.49
CA SER A 2 19.14 1.16 -15.83
C SER A 2 18.48 2.49 -16.18
N LEU A 3 17.47 2.50 -17.06
CA LEU A 3 16.81 3.73 -17.52
C LEU A 3 16.17 4.50 -16.35
N ARG A 4 15.66 3.80 -15.34
CA ARG A 4 15.12 4.39 -14.11
C ARG A 4 16.06 5.35 -13.36
N THR A 5 17.38 5.19 -13.53
CA THR A 5 18.42 6.00 -12.86
C THR A 5 18.87 7.18 -13.71
N PHE A 6 18.35 7.29 -14.93
CA PHE A 6 18.69 8.35 -15.86
C PHE A 6 18.02 9.65 -15.41
N PRO A 7 18.79 10.73 -15.17
CA PRO A 7 18.22 12.05 -14.90
C PRO A 7 17.43 12.52 -16.11
N ARG A 8 16.20 12.96 -15.89
CA ARG A 8 15.26 13.38 -16.94
C ARG A 8 14.34 14.49 -16.47
N ASP A 9 13.86 15.27 -17.41
CA ASP A 9 12.81 16.27 -17.22
C ASP A 9 11.42 15.71 -17.58
N GLU A 10 10.37 16.52 -17.39
CA GLU A 10 8.98 16.10 -17.62
C GLU A 10 8.71 15.67 -19.07
N GLU A 11 9.28 16.38 -20.06
CA GLU A 11 9.10 16.05 -21.48
C GLU A 11 9.75 14.70 -21.83
N GLN A 12 10.95 14.44 -21.29
CA GLN A 12 11.62 13.16 -21.45
C GLN A 12 10.88 12.02 -20.75
N ASP A 13 10.29 12.26 -19.59
CA ASP A 13 9.50 11.26 -18.86
C ASP A 13 8.26 10.83 -19.64
N GLU A 14 7.54 11.76 -20.25
CA GLU A 14 6.38 11.45 -21.10
C GLU A 14 6.77 10.56 -22.28
N LEU A 15 7.86 10.91 -22.99
CA LEU A 15 8.35 10.13 -24.13
C LEU A 15 8.82 8.72 -23.73
N ILE A 16 9.48 8.59 -22.58
CA ILE A 16 9.96 7.30 -22.07
C ILE A 16 8.80 6.40 -21.64
N SER A 17 7.77 6.98 -21.01
CA SER A 17 6.58 6.27 -20.55
C SER A 17 5.88 5.53 -21.69
N ASP A 18 5.72 6.18 -22.85
CA ASP A 18 5.09 5.58 -24.04
C ASP A 18 5.87 4.36 -24.59
N CYS A 19 7.18 4.34 -24.37
CA CYS A 19 8.05 3.27 -24.86
C CYS A 19 8.02 2.00 -23.99
N GLN A 20 7.51 2.07 -22.75
CA GLN A 20 7.34 0.92 -21.85
C GLN A 20 8.62 0.08 -21.63
N PHE A 21 9.79 0.74 -21.51
CA PHE A 21 11.07 0.05 -21.34
C PHE A 21 11.12 -0.83 -20.08
N LEU A 22 11.68 -2.04 -20.21
CA LEU A 22 11.83 -2.97 -19.08
C LEU A 22 12.73 -2.39 -17.97
N THR A 23 13.79 -1.68 -18.34
CA THR A 23 14.77 -1.13 -17.40
C THR A 23 14.28 0.12 -16.69
N ASP A 24 13.14 0.68 -17.10
CA ASP A 24 12.49 1.82 -16.46
C ASP A 24 11.52 1.41 -15.33
N LYS A 25 10.97 0.19 -15.41
CA LYS A 25 10.02 -0.32 -14.40
C LYS A 25 10.67 -0.32 -13.01
N PRO A 26 9.98 0.12 -11.94
CA PRO A 26 10.54 0.09 -10.60
C PRO A 26 10.85 -1.35 -10.16
N ILE A 27 11.91 -1.57 -9.36
CA ILE A 27 12.31 -2.89 -8.85
C ILE A 27 12.30 -2.89 -7.31
N LEU A 28 11.89 -4.03 -6.77
CA LEU A 28 12.06 -4.44 -5.39
C LEU A 28 13.00 -5.66 -5.38
N TYR A 29 14.12 -5.58 -4.67
CA TYR A 29 15.01 -6.71 -4.46
C TYR A 29 14.54 -7.51 -3.25
N VAL A 30 14.30 -8.80 -3.46
CA VAL A 30 13.82 -9.71 -2.43
C VAL A 30 14.90 -10.75 -2.17
N CYS A 31 15.63 -10.58 -1.06
CA CYS A 31 16.72 -11.46 -0.68
C CYS A 31 16.16 -12.65 0.12
N ASN A 32 16.25 -13.85 -0.47
CA ASN A 32 15.96 -15.08 0.27
C ASN A 32 17.12 -15.40 1.21
N VAL A 33 16.83 -15.53 2.50
CA VAL A 33 17.83 -15.80 3.56
C VAL A 33 17.50 -17.09 4.30
N ASP A 34 18.44 -17.55 5.13
CA ASP A 34 18.18 -18.62 6.08
C ASP A 34 17.25 -18.17 7.23
N GLU A 35 16.64 -19.12 7.92
CA GLU A 35 15.68 -18.89 9.01
C GLU A 35 16.25 -18.00 10.12
N SER A 36 17.50 -18.25 10.54
CA SER A 36 18.14 -17.45 11.60
C SER A 36 18.34 -15.99 11.22
N SER A 37 18.37 -15.71 9.93
CA SER A 37 18.51 -14.38 9.34
C SER A 37 17.17 -13.75 8.96
N ALA A 38 16.03 -14.42 9.15
CA ALA A 38 14.71 -13.92 8.75
C ALA A 38 14.32 -12.60 9.44
N LYS A 39 14.80 -12.41 10.67
CA LYS A 39 14.54 -11.22 11.49
C LYS A 39 15.51 -10.07 11.21
N THR A 40 16.80 -10.35 11.13
CA THR A 40 17.87 -9.33 11.11
C THR A 40 18.59 -9.18 9.78
N GLY A 41 18.40 -10.11 8.84
CA GLY A 41 19.23 -10.23 7.64
C GLY A 41 20.61 -10.80 7.96
N ASN A 42 21.47 -10.83 6.94
CA ASN A 42 22.84 -11.32 7.03
C ASN A 42 23.81 -10.47 6.19
N ALA A 43 25.10 -10.80 6.24
CA ALA A 43 26.14 -10.06 5.51
C ALA A 43 25.96 -10.07 3.98
N LEU A 44 25.21 -11.03 3.42
CA LEU A 44 24.91 -11.05 1.98
C LEU A 44 23.84 -10.03 1.62
N VAL A 45 22.84 -9.83 2.48
CA VAL A 45 21.83 -8.78 2.32
C VAL A 45 22.49 -7.40 2.27
N GLU A 46 23.45 -7.14 3.15
CA GLU A 46 24.20 -5.87 3.16
C GLU A 46 25.04 -5.69 1.89
N LYS A 47 25.68 -6.75 1.38
CA LYS A 47 26.36 -6.69 0.08
C LYS A 47 25.41 -6.38 -1.07
N VAL A 48 24.19 -6.93 -1.06
CA VAL A 48 23.17 -6.61 -2.07
C VAL A 48 22.76 -5.14 -1.94
N ARG A 49 22.53 -4.63 -0.73
CA ARG A 49 22.22 -3.21 -0.49
C ARG A 49 23.30 -2.29 -1.02
N GLU A 50 24.58 -2.61 -0.78
CA GLU A 50 25.71 -1.87 -1.32
C GLU A 50 25.76 -1.93 -2.86
N ALA A 51 25.51 -3.10 -3.45
CA ALA A 51 25.57 -3.29 -4.91
C ALA A 51 24.47 -2.53 -5.66
N VAL A 52 23.30 -2.33 -5.06
CA VAL A 52 22.13 -1.69 -5.69
C VAL A 52 21.84 -0.29 -5.15
N ALA A 53 22.74 0.28 -4.34
CA ALA A 53 22.57 1.60 -3.72
C ALA A 53 22.29 2.71 -4.75
N ASP A 54 22.89 2.61 -5.94
CA ASP A 54 22.73 3.57 -7.04
C ASP A 54 21.45 3.34 -7.88
N GLU A 55 20.68 2.27 -7.62
CA GLU A 55 19.51 1.91 -8.44
C GLU A 55 18.18 2.52 -7.96
N ASN A 56 18.20 3.22 -6.82
CA ASN A 56 17.00 3.73 -6.14
C ASN A 56 15.93 2.63 -5.96
N ALA A 57 16.38 1.46 -5.53
CA ALA A 57 15.54 0.28 -5.36
C ALA A 57 15.46 -0.13 -3.88
N GLU A 58 14.27 -0.54 -3.45
CA GLU A 58 14.07 -1.05 -2.10
C GLU A 58 14.60 -2.48 -2.00
N VAL A 59 15.27 -2.81 -0.88
CA VAL A 59 15.81 -4.15 -0.62
C VAL A 59 15.17 -4.70 0.64
N ILE A 60 14.45 -5.81 0.49
CA ILE A 60 13.82 -6.55 1.59
C ILE A 60 14.38 -7.97 1.64
N PHE A 61 14.20 -8.63 2.77
CA PHE A 61 14.63 -10.02 2.96
C PHE A 61 13.55 -10.82 3.67
N LEU A 62 13.51 -12.11 3.38
CA LEU A 62 12.67 -13.11 4.07
C LEU A 62 13.31 -14.50 3.93
N ALA A 63 12.96 -15.39 4.85
CA ALA A 63 13.31 -16.80 4.71
C ALA A 63 12.17 -17.52 3.99
N ALA A 64 12.32 -17.75 2.67
CA ALA A 64 11.24 -18.28 1.84
C ALA A 64 10.77 -19.68 2.27
N ALA A 65 11.65 -20.50 2.85
CA ALA A 65 11.28 -21.79 3.42
C ALA A 65 10.35 -21.60 4.63
N THR A 66 10.75 -20.75 5.58
CA THR A 66 9.93 -20.39 6.75
C THR A 66 8.58 -19.79 6.35
N GLU A 67 8.52 -18.96 5.30
CA GLU A 67 7.25 -18.44 4.80
C GLU A 67 6.33 -19.52 4.21
N ALA A 68 6.90 -20.56 3.60
CA ALA A 68 6.12 -21.69 3.11
C ALA A 68 5.50 -22.47 4.27
N ASP A 69 6.27 -22.72 5.33
CA ASP A 69 5.77 -23.35 6.55
C ASP A 69 4.65 -22.52 7.19
N ILE A 70 4.84 -21.20 7.32
CA ILE A 70 3.83 -20.26 7.83
C ILE A 70 2.54 -20.31 6.99
N ALA A 71 2.66 -20.49 5.66
CA ALA A 71 1.52 -20.54 4.76
C ALA A 71 0.69 -21.82 4.89
N GLU A 72 1.28 -22.91 5.39
CA GLU A 72 0.58 -24.18 5.66
C GLU A 72 -0.22 -24.14 6.99
N LEU A 73 0.11 -23.22 7.89
CA LEU A 73 -0.61 -23.02 9.15
C LEU A 73 -1.94 -22.31 8.89
N GLU A 74 -3.05 -23.06 8.86
CA GLU A 74 -4.40 -22.51 8.66
C GLU A 74 -4.95 -21.82 9.91
N ASP A 75 -4.60 -22.33 11.09
CA ASP A 75 -5.07 -21.78 12.36
C ASP A 75 -4.32 -20.49 12.73
N TYR A 76 -5.09 -19.47 13.13
CA TYR A 76 -4.53 -18.17 13.46
C TYR A 76 -3.67 -18.20 14.72
N GLU A 77 -4.11 -18.91 15.77
CA GLU A 77 -3.38 -18.98 17.04
C GLU A 77 -2.08 -19.76 16.86
N GLU A 78 -2.13 -20.88 16.14
CA GLU A 78 -0.94 -21.68 15.79
C GLU A 78 0.07 -20.85 15.00
N ARG A 79 -0.39 -20.10 14.00
CA ARG A 79 0.47 -19.21 13.21
C ARG A 79 1.11 -18.13 14.07
N GLN A 80 0.37 -17.51 14.98
CA GLN A 80 0.93 -16.50 15.89
C GLN A 80 1.98 -17.10 16.82
N MET A 81 1.71 -18.27 17.40
CA MET A 81 2.69 -18.97 18.24
C MET A 81 3.98 -19.27 17.47
N PHE A 82 3.88 -19.77 16.24
CA PHE A 82 5.04 -20.04 15.40
C PHE A 82 5.86 -18.78 15.11
N LEU A 83 5.18 -17.67 14.75
CA LEU A 83 5.81 -16.37 14.51
C LEU A 83 6.55 -15.86 15.77
N GLU A 84 5.91 -15.95 16.93
CA GLU A 84 6.52 -15.56 18.21
C GLU A 84 7.76 -16.39 18.54
N ASP A 85 7.72 -17.71 18.32
CA ASP A 85 8.83 -18.64 18.57
C ASP A 85 10.07 -18.31 17.71
N ILE A 86 9.88 -17.93 16.45
CA ILE A 86 10.95 -17.47 15.56
C ILE A 86 11.25 -15.97 15.69
N GLY A 87 10.55 -15.27 16.59
CA GLY A 87 10.74 -13.87 16.92
C GLY A 87 10.27 -12.88 15.84
N LEU A 88 9.32 -13.26 15.00
CA LEU A 88 8.66 -12.40 14.02
C LEU A 88 7.31 -11.90 14.56
N GLU A 89 6.97 -10.65 14.27
CA GLU A 89 5.64 -10.08 14.60
C GLU A 89 4.60 -10.35 13.50
N GLU A 90 5.06 -10.65 12.29
CA GLU A 90 4.23 -10.91 11.13
C GLU A 90 5.00 -11.76 10.10
N PRO A 91 4.29 -12.43 9.16
CA PRO A 91 4.92 -13.08 8.02
C PRO A 91 5.71 -12.09 7.16
N GLY A 92 6.90 -12.48 6.71
CA GLY A 92 7.74 -11.70 5.83
C GLY A 92 7.07 -11.38 4.49
N VAL A 93 6.19 -12.26 3.99
CA VAL A 93 5.35 -12.00 2.81
C VAL A 93 4.51 -10.73 2.95
N ASN A 94 4.01 -10.39 4.15
CA ASN A 94 3.25 -9.16 4.34
C ASN A 94 4.10 -7.91 4.09
N ARG A 95 5.39 -7.96 4.46
CA ARG A 95 6.36 -6.89 4.17
C ARG A 95 6.58 -6.77 2.66
N VAL A 96 6.69 -7.89 1.94
CA VAL A 96 6.80 -7.92 0.47
C VAL A 96 5.58 -7.28 -0.18
N ILE A 97 4.37 -7.66 0.26
CA ILE A 97 3.12 -7.13 -0.30
C ILE A 97 3.06 -5.61 -0.14
N ARG A 98 3.32 -5.09 1.07
CA ARG A 98 3.30 -3.64 1.33
C ARG A 98 4.39 -2.90 0.54
N ALA A 99 5.59 -3.46 0.44
CA ALA A 99 6.67 -2.89 -0.37
C ALA A 99 6.29 -2.84 -1.86
N ALA A 100 5.72 -3.91 -2.41
CA ALA A 100 5.24 -3.95 -3.79
C ALA A 100 4.09 -2.95 -4.03
N TYR A 101 3.17 -2.81 -3.08
CA TYR A 101 2.07 -1.86 -3.15
C TYR A 101 2.57 -0.40 -3.22
N LYS A 102 3.55 -0.07 -2.37
CA LYS A 102 4.25 1.22 -2.40
C LYS A 102 5.05 1.40 -3.69
N LEU A 103 5.73 0.35 -4.18
CA LEU A 103 6.51 0.36 -5.43
C LEU A 103 5.64 0.71 -6.65
N LEU A 104 4.40 0.21 -6.66
CA LEU A 104 3.40 0.49 -7.70
C LEU A 104 2.68 1.84 -7.51
N ASN A 105 3.12 2.66 -6.56
CA ASN A 105 2.51 3.94 -6.21
C ASN A 105 1.02 3.82 -5.87
N LEU A 106 0.65 2.75 -5.17
CA LEU A 106 -0.71 2.50 -4.73
C LEU A 106 -0.92 2.96 -3.29
N GLN A 107 -2.18 3.27 -2.95
CA GLN A 107 -2.64 3.55 -1.60
C GLN A 107 -4.06 3.01 -1.41
N THR A 108 -4.48 2.85 -0.15
CA THR A 108 -5.77 2.28 0.21
C THR A 108 -6.68 3.35 0.79
N TYR A 109 -7.96 3.34 0.42
CA TYR A 109 -9.02 3.99 1.20
C TYR A 109 -10.07 2.95 1.59
N PHE A 110 -10.93 3.29 2.55
CA PHE A 110 -11.92 2.38 3.08
C PHE A 110 -13.35 2.88 2.85
N THR A 111 -14.26 1.94 2.60
CA THR A 111 -15.69 2.14 2.85
C THR A 111 -16.07 1.28 4.04
N ALA A 112 -16.69 1.88 5.06
CA ALA A 112 -17.11 1.17 6.26
C ALA A 112 -18.61 1.38 6.50
N GLY A 113 -19.37 0.29 6.57
CA GLY A 113 -20.79 0.30 6.87
C GLY A 113 -21.23 -0.96 7.61
N VAL A 114 -22.51 -1.03 7.98
CA VAL A 114 -23.04 -2.14 8.79
C VAL A 114 -22.88 -3.50 8.11
N LYS A 115 -22.98 -3.55 6.78
CA LYS A 115 -22.90 -4.79 6.00
C LYS A 115 -21.49 -5.18 5.59
N GLU A 116 -20.62 -4.19 5.38
CA GLU A 116 -19.32 -4.41 4.74
C GLU A 116 -18.33 -3.36 5.20
N VAL A 117 -17.09 -3.82 5.43
CA VAL A 117 -15.90 -2.98 5.50
C VAL A 117 -14.99 -3.44 4.37
N ARG A 118 -14.56 -2.51 3.53
CA ARG A 118 -13.76 -2.83 2.34
C ARG A 118 -12.63 -1.85 2.13
N ALA A 119 -11.48 -2.41 1.81
CA ALA A 119 -10.30 -1.70 1.30
C ALA A 119 -10.40 -1.55 -0.22
N TRP A 120 -10.15 -0.34 -0.71
CA TRP A 120 -10.14 0.00 -2.12
C TRP A 120 -8.75 0.47 -2.53
N THR A 121 -8.23 -0.11 -3.61
CA THR A 121 -6.91 0.24 -4.15
C THR A 121 -7.03 1.37 -5.17
N ILE A 122 -6.27 2.43 -4.97
CA ILE A 122 -6.15 3.58 -5.89
C ILE A 122 -4.68 3.92 -6.10
N GLN A 123 -4.37 4.67 -7.16
CA GLN A 123 -3.04 5.27 -7.27
C GLN A 123 -2.96 6.49 -6.37
N LYS A 124 -1.76 6.78 -5.85
CA LYS A 124 -1.52 8.02 -5.10
C LYS A 124 -1.79 9.23 -5.98
N GLY A 125 -2.44 10.24 -5.41
CA GLY A 125 -2.84 11.46 -6.12
C GLY A 125 -4.23 11.39 -6.76
N PHE A 126 -4.93 10.26 -6.67
CA PHE A 126 -6.33 10.18 -7.09
C PHE A 126 -7.19 11.18 -6.32
N THR A 127 -8.02 11.90 -7.06
CA THR A 127 -9.07 12.77 -6.50
C THR A 127 -10.27 11.95 -6.00
N ALA A 128 -11.11 12.53 -5.16
CA ALA A 128 -12.30 11.86 -4.64
C ALA A 128 -13.24 11.31 -5.74
N PRO A 129 -13.51 12.01 -6.86
CA PRO A 129 -14.29 11.44 -7.97
C PRO A 129 -13.63 10.21 -8.61
N GLN A 130 -12.32 10.26 -8.85
CA GLN A 130 -11.56 9.13 -9.43
C GLN A 130 -11.58 7.92 -8.50
N ALA A 131 -11.41 8.15 -7.19
CA ALA A 131 -11.52 7.10 -6.19
C ALA A 131 -12.93 6.49 -6.16
N ALA A 132 -13.99 7.31 -6.23
CA ALA A 132 -15.37 6.82 -6.34
C ALA A 132 -15.59 5.99 -7.62
N GLY A 133 -14.93 6.37 -8.72
CA GLY A 133 -14.94 5.64 -10.00
C GLY A 133 -14.44 4.20 -9.91
N VAL A 134 -13.54 3.90 -8.97
CA VAL A 134 -13.06 2.53 -8.72
C VAL A 134 -14.17 1.62 -8.15
N ILE A 135 -15.14 2.19 -7.44
CA ILE A 135 -16.34 1.46 -7.00
C ILE A 135 -17.26 1.22 -8.19
N HIS A 136 -17.57 2.29 -8.93
CA HIS A 136 -18.40 2.23 -10.12
C HIS A 136 -18.18 3.47 -10.99
N THR A 137 -18.09 3.31 -12.31
CA THR A 137 -17.79 4.40 -13.25
C THR A 137 -18.85 5.52 -13.24
N ASP A 138 -20.11 5.20 -12.92
CA ASP A 138 -21.16 6.22 -12.76
C ASP A 138 -20.96 7.13 -11.53
N PHE A 139 -20.27 6.66 -10.48
CA PHE A 139 -20.03 7.49 -9.30
C PHE A 139 -19.06 8.63 -9.60
N GLU A 140 -18.09 8.41 -10.48
CA GLU A 140 -17.16 9.45 -10.93
C GLU A 140 -17.90 10.55 -11.69
N LYS A 141 -18.78 10.17 -12.64
CA LYS A 141 -19.58 11.12 -13.44
C LYS A 141 -20.62 11.85 -12.59
N GLY A 142 -21.29 11.11 -11.71
CA GLY A 142 -22.36 11.59 -10.84
C GLY A 142 -21.86 12.21 -9.53
N PHE A 143 -20.54 12.32 -9.33
CA PHE A 143 -19.95 12.74 -8.05
C PHE A 143 -20.45 14.12 -7.62
N ILE A 144 -20.96 14.19 -6.39
CA ILE A 144 -21.37 15.44 -5.73
C ILE A 144 -20.30 15.86 -4.72
N ARG A 145 -20.00 14.98 -3.77
CA ARG A 145 -19.05 15.20 -2.65
C ARG A 145 -18.71 13.89 -1.95
N ALA A 146 -17.66 13.89 -1.14
CA ALA A 146 -17.31 12.78 -0.25
C ALA A 146 -17.41 13.21 1.21
N GLU A 147 -17.98 12.37 2.06
CA GLU A 147 -17.80 12.45 3.52
C GLU A 147 -16.52 11.68 3.83
N VAL A 148 -15.55 12.33 4.47
CA VAL A 148 -14.21 11.76 4.70
C VAL A 148 -13.87 11.79 6.18
N ILE A 149 -13.40 10.65 6.68
CA ILE A 149 -12.89 10.50 8.05
C ILE A 149 -11.47 9.96 7.95
N LYS A 150 -10.52 10.61 8.64
CA LYS A 150 -9.16 10.10 8.74
C LYS A 150 -9.14 8.83 9.60
N TYR A 151 -8.42 7.80 9.15
CA TYR A 151 -8.29 6.53 9.87
C TYR A 151 -7.97 6.73 11.36
N LYS A 152 -6.98 7.59 11.64
CA LYS A 152 -6.56 7.91 12.99
C LYS A 152 -7.69 8.48 13.85
N ASP A 153 -8.46 9.43 13.30
CA ASP A 153 -9.58 10.03 14.02
C ASP A 153 -10.68 9.01 14.32
N TYR A 154 -10.94 8.08 13.40
CA TYR A 154 -11.91 7.01 13.62
C TYR A 154 -11.47 6.07 14.73
N VAL A 155 -10.21 5.64 14.72
CA VAL A 155 -9.65 4.75 15.76
C VAL A 155 -9.62 5.44 17.12
N ASP A 156 -9.16 6.70 17.18
CA ASP A 156 -9.03 7.46 18.43
C ASP A 156 -10.40 7.77 19.07
N LEU A 157 -11.45 7.99 18.26
CA LEU A 157 -12.80 8.36 18.74
C LEU A 157 -13.77 7.16 18.79
N GLY A 158 -13.41 6.03 18.19
CA GLY A 158 -14.10 4.74 18.30
C GLY A 158 -15.40 4.58 17.51
N SER A 159 -15.95 5.65 16.89
CA SER A 159 -17.13 5.55 16.02
C SER A 159 -17.30 6.74 15.09
N GLU A 160 -18.00 6.53 13.96
CA GLU A 160 -18.39 7.59 13.03
C GLU A 160 -19.17 8.73 13.72
N SER A 161 -20.10 8.38 14.61
CA SER A 161 -20.87 9.37 15.38
C SER A 161 -19.97 10.23 16.26
N ALA A 162 -18.99 9.63 16.94
CA ALA A 162 -18.03 10.36 17.76
C ALA A 162 -17.14 11.30 16.93
N VAL A 163 -16.67 10.84 15.77
CA VAL A 163 -15.90 11.67 14.81
C VAL A 163 -16.72 12.87 14.35
N LYS A 164 -17.99 12.64 13.99
CA LYS A 164 -18.90 13.69 13.55
C LYS A 164 -19.19 14.70 14.66
N ASN A 165 -19.45 14.24 15.88
CA ASN A 165 -19.69 15.11 17.03
C ASN A 165 -18.45 15.91 17.43
N ALA A 166 -17.25 15.37 17.19
CA ALA A 166 -15.98 16.08 17.37
C ALA A 166 -15.65 17.06 16.23
N GLY A 167 -16.49 17.15 15.19
CA GLY A 167 -16.28 18.03 14.03
C GLY A 167 -15.14 17.60 13.11
N LYS A 168 -14.73 16.34 13.16
CA LYS A 168 -13.60 15.79 12.38
C LYS A 168 -14.01 15.05 11.10
N MET A 169 -15.31 15.00 10.80
CA MET A 169 -15.80 14.47 9.54
C MET A 169 -15.76 15.57 8.47
N GLY A 170 -14.87 15.43 7.50
CA GLY A 170 -14.73 16.34 6.36
C GLY A 170 -15.84 16.13 5.34
N VAL A 171 -16.21 17.21 4.64
CA VAL A 171 -17.09 17.16 3.48
C VAL A 171 -16.34 17.73 2.30
N GLU A 172 -15.84 16.83 1.47
CA GLU A 172 -14.82 17.11 0.48
C GLU A 172 -15.39 17.17 -0.94
N GLY A 173 -14.83 18.10 -1.73
CA GLY A 173 -15.23 18.36 -3.11
C GLY A 173 -14.46 17.52 -4.13
N LYS A 174 -14.57 17.92 -5.40
CA LYS A 174 -13.95 17.22 -6.53
C LYS A 174 -12.42 17.30 -6.53
N GLU A 175 -11.87 18.38 -6.00
CA GLU A 175 -10.41 18.63 -5.95
C GLU A 175 -9.71 17.94 -4.78
N TYR A 176 -10.46 17.28 -3.90
CA TYR A 176 -9.87 16.61 -2.76
C TYR A 176 -9.04 15.42 -3.23
N VAL A 177 -7.76 15.41 -2.87
CA VAL A 177 -6.86 14.29 -3.12
C VAL A 177 -7.01 13.31 -1.96
N VAL A 178 -7.38 12.07 -2.29
CA VAL A 178 -7.58 11.03 -1.29
C VAL A 178 -6.27 10.71 -0.59
N GLU A 179 -6.31 10.57 0.73
CA GLU A 179 -5.16 10.18 1.53
C GLU A 179 -5.25 8.70 1.93
N ASP A 180 -4.09 8.08 2.14
CA ASP A 180 -4.01 6.69 2.57
C ASP A 180 -4.74 6.48 3.91
N GLY A 181 -5.62 5.50 3.95
CA GLY A 181 -6.46 5.16 5.09
C GLY A 181 -7.74 5.98 5.23
N ASP A 182 -8.03 6.93 4.34
CA ASP A 182 -9.29 7.67 4.40
C ASP A 182 -10.50 6.73 4.43
N ILE A 183 -11.41 6.93 5.38
CA ILE A 183 -12.70 6.26 5.43
C ILE A 183 -13.71 7.17 4.75
N MET A 184 -14.22 6.73 3.60
CA MET A 184 -14.97 7.58 2.69
C MET A 184 -16.39 7.07 2.45
N HIS A 185 -17.32 8.02 2.35
CA HIS A 185 -18.66 7.78 1.84
C HIS A 185 -18.99 8.78 0.74
N PHE A 186 -19.17 8.26 -0.48
CA PHE A 186 -19.42 9.08 -1.65
C PHE A 186 -20.91 9.41 -1.81
N ARG A 187 -21.21 10.68 -2.07
CA ARG A 187 -22.54 11.13 -2.49
C ARG A 187 -22.50 11.41 -3.98
N PHE A 188 -23.41 10.78 -4.71
CA PHE A 188 -23.54 10.91 -6.15
C PHE A 188 -25.01 11.05 -6.54
N ASN A 189 -25.25 11.66 -7.70
CA ASN A 189 -26.57 11.65 -8.32
C ASN A 189 -26.64 10.50 -9.33
N VAL A 190 -27.78 9.81 -9.37
CA VAL A 190 -28.10 8.77 -10.36
C VAL A 190 -28.99 9.36 -11.44
#